data_AF-A0A069D1R3-F1
#
_entry.id   AF-A0A069D1R3-F1
#
_cell.length_a   1.000
_cell.length_b   1.000
_cell.length_c   1.000
_cell.angle_alpha   90.00
_cell.angle_beta   90.00
_cell.angle_gamma   90.00
#
_symmetry.space_group_name_H-M   'P 1'
#
loop_
_entity.id
_entity.type
_entity.pdbx_description
1 polymer ?
#
loop_
_entity_poly.entity_id
_entity_poly.type
_entity_poly.pdbx_seq_one_letter_code
_entity_poly.pdbx_strand_id
1 'polypeptide(L)'
;MDMKREGNYLLSLSCIGYKTHLLQVQAQTTKTFPTVILETDNVVLNEVTVEASSFVRQADKLLVYPDKKQVKHSSSGYDLLYRLMIPELDVDRMDGKVSTLGGEATLYIDGRKVDSKEVKNLNPKDIDKVEYYDVPSGKYMNDVAAVNFITKKYKTGGYVSVNAEQRIGYLNGDYNVVAKLSHDNTSYTLFAGHAMQKYDGTKDKTSEHFVFSDHETDRQSGTLENRVKNNSQYTQFNVANESTKRTLIGKLSLVRNDAPDNFSRNLLKYDDTEQVIENFKSTDQPDGKQTWNYTVIFI
;
A
#
# COMPACT_ATOMS: atom_id res chain seq x y z
N MET A 1 -18.20 48.09 -37.78
CA MET A 1 -17.73 47.24 -38.90
C MET A 1 -18.11 47.97 -40.19
N ASP A 2 -17.15 48.53 -40.92
CA ASP A 2 -17.44 49.20 -42.20
C ASP A 2 -17.32 48.18 -43.33
N MET A 3 -18.46 47.85 -43.95
CA MET A 3 -18.54 46.94 -45.09
C MET A 3 -18.30 47.74 -46.38
N LYS A 4 -17.22 47.42 -47.11
CA LYS A 4 -16.76 48.20 -48.27
C LYS A 4 -17.42 47.86 -49.61
N ARG A 5 -18.33 46.87 -49.68
CA ARG A 5 -19.09 46.52 -50.91
C ARG A 5 -20.48 45.97 -50.58
N GLU A 6 -21.48 46.38 -51.35
CA GLU A 6 -22.84 45.85 -51.27
C GLU A 6 -22.88 44.38 -51.70
N GLY A 7 -23.57 43.54 -50.91
CA GLY A 7 -23.63 42.10 -51.12
C GLY A 7 -24.39 41.37 -50.01
N ASN A 8 -24.67 40.09 -50.24
CA ASN A 8 -25.25 39.19 -49.24
C ASN A 8 -24.13 38.63 -48.37
N TYR A 9 -24.22 38.85 -47.06
CA TYR A 9 -23.24 38.36 -46.09
C TYR A 9 -23.90 37.43 -45.08
N LEU A 10 -23.14 36.45 -44.60
CA LEU A 10 -23.50 35.61 -43.46
C LEU A 10 -22.79 36.17 -42.22
N LEU A 11 -23.57 36.60 -41.24
CA LEU A 11 -23.09 37.01 -39.93
C LEU A 11 -23.16 35.81 -38.98
N SER A 12 -22.01 35.37 -38.47
CA SER A 12 -21.94 34.34 -37.43
C SER A 12 -21.70 34.99 -36.08
N LEU A 13 -22.59 34.73 -35.13
CA LEU A 13 -22.49 35.17 -33.74
C LEU A 13 -22.24 33.94 -32.88
N SER A 14 -21.04 33.84 -32.29
CA SER A 14 -20.66 32.77 -31.37
C SER A 14 -20.20 33.37 -30.04
N CYS A 15 -20.70 32.82 -28.94
CA CYS A 15 -20.34 33.21 -27.58
C CYS A 15 -20.37 31.96 -26.70
N ILE A 16 -19.41 31.85 -25.77
CA ILE A 16 -19.31 30.70 -24.86
C ILE A 16 -20.59 30.64 -24.00
N GLY A 17 -21.23 29.47 -23.95
CA GLY A 17 -22.49 29.25 -23.22
C GLY A 17 -23.77 29.56 -24.03
N TYR A 18 -23.64 29.85 -25.33
CA TYR A 18 -24.76 30.13 -26.23
C TYR A 18 -24.59 29.40 -27.56
N LYS A 19 -25.71 29.02 -28.20
CA LYS A 19 -25.67 28.37 -29.52
C LYS A 19 -25.25 29.38 -30.60
N THR A 20 -24.35 28.97 -31.49
CA THR A 20 -23.93 29.80 -32.63
C THR A 20 -25.14 30.11 -33.52
N HIS A 21 -25.43 31.40 -33.70
CA HIS A 21 -26.54 31.86 -34.53
C HIS A 21 -26.00 32.46 -35.83
N LEU A 22 -26.59 32.05 -36.96
CA LEU A 22 -26.23 32.51 -38.30
C LEU A 22 -27.34 33.37 -38.86
N LEU A 23 -27.02 34.62 -39.21
CA LEU A 23 -27.96 35.56 -39.81
C LEU A 23 -27.49 35.91 -41.22
N GLN A 24 -28.41 35.85 -42.19
CA GLN A 24 -28.18 36.42 -43.51
C GLN A 24 -28.47 37.92 -43.46
N VAL A 25 -27.48 38.74 -43.81
CA VAL A 25 -27.62 40.19 -43.81
C VAL A 25 -27.25 40.75 -45.19
N GLN A 26 -28.13 41.58 -45.73
CA GLN A 26 -27.86 42.41 -46.90
C GLN A 26 -27.20 43.71 -46.45
N ALA A 27 -26.01 43.99 -46.96
CA ALA A 27 -25.35 45.27 -46.70
C ALA A 27 -26.03 46.38 -47.53
N GLN A 28 -27.05 47.03 -46.96
CA GLN A 28 -27.58 48.32 -47.43
C GLN A 28 -27.13 49.44 -46.48
N THR A 29 -27.17 50.68 -46.96
CA THR A 29 -26.55 51.89 -46.37
C THR A 29 -27.08 52.33 -44.98
N THR A 30 -27.93 51.53 -44.32
CA THR A 30 -28.51 51.80 -43.00
C THR A 30 -27.84 50.99 -41.89
N LYS A 31 -27.29 51.74 -40.92
CA LYS A 31 -26.36 51.29 -39.87
C LYS A 31 -27.04 50.74 -38.61
N THR A 32 -28.14 49.99 -38.74
CA THR A 32 -28.87 49.44 -37.58
C THR A 32 -29.23 47.97 -37.80
N PHE A 33 -28.60 47.09 -37.03
CA PHE A 33 -28.93 45.67 -36.97
C PHE A 33 -29.99 45.42 -35.88
N PRO A 34 -30.92 44.47 -36.08
CA PRO A 34 -31.88 44.09 -35.04
C PRO A 34 -31.16 43.46 -33.84
N THR A 35 -31.72 43.64 -32.64
CA THR A 35 -31.24 42.97 -31.42
C THR A 35 -31.43 41.45 -31.57
N VAL A 36 -30.33 40.70 -31.45
CA VAL A 36 -30.33 39.23 -31.55
C VAL A 36 -30.25 38.66 -30.13
N ILE A 37 -31.27 37.92 -29.72
CA ILE A 37 -31.28 37.19 -28.45
C ILE A 37 -30.73 35.80 -28.71
N LEU A 38 -29.57 35.47 -28.13
CA LEU A 38 -28.93 34.17 -28.28
C LEU A 38 -29.54 33.15 -27.30
N GLU A 39 -29.81 31.94 -27.79
CA GLU A 39 -30.25 30.83 -26.94
C GLU A 39 -29.07 30.30 -26.11
N THR A 40 -29.29 30.19 -24.79
CA THR A 40 -28.31 29.60 -23.88
C THR A 40 -28.07 28.14 -24.23
N ASP A 41 -26.81 27.77 -24.46
CA ASP A 41 -26.36 26.40 -24.62
C ASP A 41 -25.80 25.94 -23.27
N ASN A 42 -26.68 25.41 -22.42
CA ASN A 42 -26.30 24.82 -21.15
C ASN A 42 -25.65 23.46 -21.41
N VAL A 43 -24.39 23.48 -21.84
CA VAL A 43 -23.56 22.29 -21.92
C VAL A 43 -23.25 21.85 -20.48
N VAL A 44 -24.04 20.91 -19.97
CA VAL A 44 -23.68 20.15 -18.77
C VAL A 44 -22.42 19.38 -19.13
N LEU A 45 -21.27 19.82 -18.60
CA LEU A 45 -20.01 19.09 -18.71
C LEU A 45 -20.17 17.75 -18.00
N ASN A 46 -20.47 16.69 -18.76
CA ASN A 46 -20.31 15.34 -18.27
C ASN A 46 -18.82 15.13 -18.01
N GLU A 47 -18.50 14.88 -16.74
CA GLU A 47 -17.23 14.41 -16.20
C GLU A 47 -15.98 14.75 -17.03
N VAL A 48 -15.32 15.85 -16.68
CA VAL A 48 -13.98 16.16 -17.20
C VAL A 48 -13.04 15.02 -16.80
N THR A 49 -12.75 14.11 -17.72
CA THR A 49 -11.76 13.06 -17.55
C THR A 49 -10.40 13.69 -17.86
N VAL A 50 -9.69 14.13 -16.81
CA VAL A 50 -8.30 14.57 -16.95
C VAL A 50 -7.45 13.31 -17.12
N GLU A 51 -7.08 13.00 -18.37
CA GLU A 51 -6.09 11.96 -18.68
C GLU A 51 -4.68 12.49 -18.39
N ALA A 52 -4.35 12.65 -17.11
CA ALA A 52 -2.97 12.88 -16.69
C ALA A 52 -2.19 11.57 -16.86
N SER A 53 -1.00 11.62 -17.48
CA SER A 53 -0.13 10.46 -17.62
C SER A 53 0.21 9.89 -16.23
N SER A 54 -0.17 8.63 -15.97
CA SER A 54 0.04 7.97 -14.68
C SER A 54 1.51 7.70 -14.34
N PHE A 55 2.40 7.74 -15.33
CA PHE A 55 3.83 7.51 -15.19
C PHE A 55 4.63 8.69 -15.73
N VAL A 56 5.49 9.26 -14.90
CA VAL A 56 6.39 10.34 -15.28
C VAL A 56 7.82 9.95 -14.90
N ARG A 57 8.64 9.64 -15.91
CA ARG A 57 10.07 9.34 -15.70
C ARG A 57 10.84 10.65 -15.56
N GLN A 58 11.55 10.78 -14.45
CA GLN A 58 12.56 11.81 -14.21
C GLN A 58 13.97 11.19 -14.35
N ALA A 59 15.01 12.03 -14.31
CA ALA A 59 16.38 11.58 -14.50
C ALA A 59 16.83 10.56 -13.44
N ASP A 60 16.32 10.69 -12.21
CA ASP A 60 16.72 9.94 -11.03
C ASP A 60 15.64 8.99 -10.48
N LYS A 61 14.40 9.12 -10.98
CA LYS A 61 13.24 8.37 -10.43
C LYS A 61 12.08 8.24 -11.40
N LEU A 62 11.19 7.31 -11.10
CA LEU A 62 9.88 7.17 -11.72
C LEU A 62 8.80 7.64 -10.76
N LEU A 63 8.01 8.63 -11.18
CA LEU A 63 6.83 9.08 -10.45
C LEU A 63 5.60 8.35 -10.98
N VAL A 64 4.84 7.77 -10.06
CA VAL A 64 3.63 7.01 -10.39
C VAL A 64 2.44 7.59 -9.64
N TYR A 65 1.43 8.03 -10.39
CA TYR A 65 0.21 8.61 -9.87
C TYR A 65 -0.91 7.56 -9.93
N PRO A 66 -1.42 7.10 -8.77
CA PRO A 66 -2.46 6.09 -8.74
C PRO A 66 -3.80 6.65 -9.27
N ASP A 67 -4.48 5.87 -10.10
CA ASP A 67 -5.80 6.22 -10.60
C ASP A 67 -6.90 5.95 -9.55
N LYS A 68 -8.11 6.50 -9.78
CA LYS A 68 -9.25 6.33 -8.86
C LYS A 68 -9.65 4.87 -8.66
N LYS A 69 -9.53 4.02 -9.69
CA LYS A 69 -9.91 2.60 -9.64
C LYS A 69 -8.88 1.80 -8.84
N GLN A 70 -7.59 2.01 -9.08
CA GLN A 70 -6.48 1.44 -8.33
C GLN A 70 -6.61 1.78 -6.86
N VAL A 71 -6.83 3.05 -6.50
CA VAL A 71 -7.06 3.45 -5.10
C VAL A 71 -8.31 2.78 -4.52
N LYS A 72 -9.42 2.74 -5.25
CA LYS A 72 -10.69 2.16 -4.77
C LYS A 72 -10.58 0.66 -4.51
N HIS A 73 -9.83 -0.05 -5.34
CA HIS A 73 -9.66 -1.50 -5.24
C HIS A 73 -8.46 -1.91 -4.39
N SER A 74 -7.77 -0.96 -3.75
CA SER A 74 -6.64 -1.22 -2.86
C SER A 74 -7.09 -1.16 -1.41
N SER A 75 -6.74 -2.17 -0.61
CA SER A 75 -6.96 -2.18 0.84
C SER A 75 -5.74 -1.75 1.66
N SER A 76 -4.54 -1.78 1.09
CA SER A 76 -3.27 -1.45 1.75
C SER A 76 -2.27 -0.78 0.81
N GLY A 77 -1.18 -0.24 1.35
CA GLY A 77 -0.07 0.29 0.55
C GLY A 77 0.54 -0.73 -0.42
N TYR A 78 0.66 -2.01 0.01
CA TYR A 78 1.11 -3.10 -0.86
C TYR A 78 0.12 -3.41 -1.97
N ASP A 79 -1.18 -3.41 -1.64
CA ASP A 79 -2.22 -3.70 -2.62
C ASP A 79 -2.30 -2.60 -3.70
N LEU A 80 -2.04 -1.35 -3.31
CA LEU A 80 -1.87 -0.25 -4.24
C LEU A 80 -0.62 -0.42 -5.10
N LEU A 81 0.54 -0.66 -4.49
CA LEU A 81 1.81 -0.80 -5.20
C LEU A 81 1.76 -1.93 -6.23
N TYR A 82 1.15 -3.06 -5.88
CA TYR A 82 0.89 -4.17 -6.80
C TYR A 82 0.03 -3.75 -8.00
N ARG A 83 -1.02 -2.95 -7.77
CA ARG A 83 -1.92 -2.45 -8.83
C ARG A 83 -1.31 -1.38 -9.71
N LEU A 84 -0.29 -0.67 -9.22
CA LEU A 84 0.45 0.29 -10.02
C LEU A 84 1.22 -0.39 -11.15
N MET A 85 1.56 -1.68 -11.02
CA MET A 85 2.30 -2.44 -12.03
C MET A 85 3.58 -1.72 -12.47
N ILE A 86 4.35 -1.26 -11.50
CA ILE A 86 5.63 -0.58 -11.75
C ILE A 86 6.60 -1.62 -12.37
N PRO A 87 7.23 -1.32 -13.53
CA PRO A 87 8.20 -2.23 -14.13
C PRO A 87 9.35 -2.57 -13.16
N GLU A 88 9.88 -3.79 -13.27
CA GLU A 88 10.99 -4.32 -12.45
C GLU A 88 10.71 -4.44 -10.94
N LEU A 89 9.49 -4.11 -10.50
CA LEU A 89 9.05 -4.21 -9.11
C LEU A 89 8.12 -5.40 -8.94
N ASP A 90 8.51 -6.35 -8.11
CA ASP A 90 7.66 -7.47 -7.68
C ASP A 90 7.14 -7.24 -6.27
N VAL A 91 5.84 -7.40 -6.08
CA VAL A 91 5.14 -7.07 -4.83
C VAL A 91 4.41 -8.30 -4.33
N ASP A 92 4.95 -8.90 -3.26
CA ASP A 92 4.24 -9.91 -2.50
C ASP A 92 3.31 -9.23 -1.50
N ARG A 93 2.02 -9.21 -1.85
CA ARG A 93 0.97 -8.63 -1.01
C ARG A 93 0.67 -9.45 0.23
N MET A 94 0.95 -10.76 0.22
CA MET A 94 0.68 -11.65 1.34
C MET A 94 1.78 -11.54 2.39
N ASP A 95 3.04 -11.64 1.94
CA ASP A 95 4.20 -11.56 2.84
C ASP A 95 4.61 -10.11 3.15
N GLY A 96 4.05 -9.13 2.44
CA GLY A 96 4.36 -7.71 2.61
C GLY A 96 5.80 -7.39 2.21
N LYS A 97 6.26 -7.98 1.11
CA LYS A 97 7.62 -7.81 0.59
C LYS A 97 7.57 -7.15 -0.77
N VAL A 98 8.58 -6.31 -1.03
CA VAL A 98 8.75 -5.64 -2.31
C VAL A 98 10.17 -5.91 -2.76
N SER A 99 10.33 -6.44 -3.96
CA SER A 99 11.63 -6.81 -4.50
C SER A 99 11.78 -6.34 -5.93
N THR A 100 13.03 -6.29 -6.36
CA THR A 100 13.46 -5.98 -7.72
C THR A 100 14.41 -7.06 -8.19
N LEU A 101 14.81 -7.02 -9.47
CA LEU A 101 15.85 -7.91 -9.98
C LEU A 101 17.17 -7.85 -9.18
N GLY A 102 17.47 -6.71 -8.55
CA GLY A 102 18.66 -6.52 -7.73
C GLY A 102 18.54 -6.98 -6.28
N GLY A 103 17.33 -7.23 -5.78
CA GLY A 103 17.07 -7.57 -4.36
C GLY A 103 15.87 -6.85 -3.76
N GLU A 104 15.73 -6.93 -2.43
CA GLU A 104 14.62 -6.33 -1.68
C GLU A 104 14.68 -4.80 -1.70
N ALA A 105 13.55 -4.16 -2.01
CA ALA A 105 13.42 -2.71 -2.04
C ALA A 105 13.15 -2.16 -0.63
N THR A 106 13.79 -1.05 -0.29
CA THR A 106 13.51 -0.37 0.97
C THR A 106 12.31 0.55 0.82
N LEU A 107 11.39 0.48 1.80
CA LEU A 107 10.14 1.23 1.80
C LEU A 107 10.24 2.50 2.64
N TYR A 108 9.70 3.59 2.10
CA TYR A 108 9.67 4.90 2.72
C TYR A 108 8.26 5.49 2.67
N ILE A 109 7.87 6.23 3.70
CA ILE A 109 6.68 7.09 3.68
C ILE A 109 7.16 8.50 3.97
N ASP A 110 6.86 9.43 3.06
CA ASP A 110 7.29 10.82 3.13
C ASP A 110 8.81 10.97 3.37
N GLY A 111 9.58 10.04 2.79
CA GLY A 111 11.04 9.98 2.88
C GLY A 111 11.62 9.41 4.17
N ARG A 112 10.79 8.93 5.10
CA ARG A 112 11.21 8.21 6.31
C ARG A 112 11.14 6.71 6.06
N LYS A 113 12.20 5.98 6.43
CA LYS A 113 12.23 4.51 6.36
C LYS A 113 11.13 3.94 7.26
N VAL A 114 10.33 3.01 6.72
CA VAL A 114 9.21 2.40 7.43
C VAL A 114 9.33 0.89 7.51
N ASP A 115 8.65 0.31 8.49
CA ASP A 115 8.49 -1.13 8.59
C ASP A 115 7.32 -1.63 7.73
N SER A 116 7.24 -2.95 7.57
CA SER A 116 6.22 -3.56 6.73
C SER A 116 4.79 -3.35 7.25
N LYS A 117 4.62 -3.20 8.57
CA LYS A 117 3.31 -2.97 9.20
C LYS A 117 2.78 -1.58 8.89
N GLU A 118 3.64 -0.56 8.91
CA GLU A 118 3.25 0.81 8.52
C GLU A 118 2.73 0.85 7.08
N VAL A 119 3.36 0.11 6.15
CA VAL A 119 2.92 0.04 4.75
C VAL A 119 1.63 -0.78 4.60
N LYS A 120 1.48 -1.89 5.33
CA LYS A 120 0.24 -2.69 5.34
C LYS A 120 -0.95 -1.86 5.84
N ASN A 121 -0.71 -0.95 6.79
CA ASN A 121 -1.73 -0.08 7.38
C ASN A 121 -1.87 1.28 6.68
N LEU A 122 -1.06 1.55 5.65
CA LEU A 122 -1.14 2.78 4.89
C LEU A 122 -2.43 2.80 4.08
N ASN A 123 -3.27 3.80 4.32
CA ASN A 123 -4.52 3.98 3.59
C ASN A 123 -4.22 4.40 2.15
N PRO A 124 -4.64 3.64 1.12
CA PRO A 124 -4.38 4.00 -0.27
C PRO A 124 -4.94 5.36 -0.68
N LYS A 125 -6.00 5.83 0.00
CA LYS A 125 -6.60 7.15 -0.26
C LYS A 125 -5.69 8.30 0.15
N ASP A 126 -4.79 8.08 1.11
CA ASP A 126 -3.83 9.06 1.59
C ASP A 126 -2.62 9.17 0.65
N ILE A 127 -2.40 8.22 -0.26
CA ILE A 127 -1.25 8.24 -1.17
C ILE A 127 -1.56 9.22 -2.31
N ASP A 128 -0.70 10.23 -2.45
CA ASP A 128 -0.73 11.20 -3.54
C ASP A 128 -0.01 10.64 -4.77
N LYS A 129 1.18 10.12 -4.55
CA LYS A 129 2.02 9.50 -5.58
C LYS A 129 3.03 8.53 -4.95
N VAL A 130 3.59 7.67 -5.78
CA VAL A 130 4.70 6.80 -5.42
C VAL A 130 5.93 7.23 -6.21
N GLU A 131 7.05 7.39 -5.53
CA GLU A 131 8.36 7.60 -6.17
C GLU A 131 9.14 6.29 -6.12
N TYR A 132 9.56 5.80 -7.27
CA TYR A 132 10.40 4.62 -7.40
C TYR A 132 11.80 5.02 -7.88
N TYR A 133 12.82 4.59 -7.14
CA TYR A 133 14.22 4.79 -7.44
C TYR A 133 14.85 3.43 -7.76
N ASP A 134 15.14 3.21 -9.04
CA ASP A 134 15.82 2.02 -9.57
C ASP A 134 17.32 2.03 -9.24
N VAL A 135 17.94 3.22 -9.27
CA VAL A 135 19.30 3.46 -8.80
C VAL A 135 19.28 4.58 -7.77
N PRO A 136 19.06 4.26 -6.48
CA PRO A 136 18.95 5.25 -5.42
C PRO A 136 20.21 6.13 -5.29
N SER A 137 20.00 7.42 -5.04
CA SER A 137 21.08 8.38 -4.78
C SER A 137 20.78 9.25 -3.56
N GLY A 138 21.77 10.02 -3.10
CA GLY A 138 21.62 10.91 -1.95
C GLY A 138 21.18 10.17 -0.68
N LYS A 139 20.05 10.59 -0.10
CA LYS A 139 19.52 10.00 1.16
C LYS A 139 19.17 8.51 1.08
N TYR A 140 19.07 7.93 -0.12
CA TYR A 140 18.72 6.52 -0.33
C TYR A 140 19.88 5.68 -0.88
N MET A 141 21.11 6.23 -0.96
CA MET A 141 22.25 5.59 -1.66
C MET A 141 22.68 4.20 -1.17
N ASN A 142 22.25 3.79 0.02
CA ASN A 142 22.58 2.48 0.59
C ASN A 142 21.54 1.40 0.26
N ASP A 143 20.46 1.76 -0.43
CA ASP A 143 19.39 0.83 -0.78
C ASP A 143 19.62 0.26 -2.20
N VAL A 144 19.24 -0.99 -2.40
CA VAL A 144 19.25 -1.63 -3.73
C VAL A 144 18.25 -0.94 -4.66
N ALA A 145 17.05 -0.72 -4.15
CA ALA A 145 15.99 0.07 -4.75
C ALA A 145 15.20 0.74 -3.63
N ALA A 146 14.60 1.90 -3.91
CA ALA A 146 13.78 2.62 -2.92
C ALA A 146 12.39 2.93 -3.47
N VAL A 147 11.37 2.61 -2.67
CA VAL A 147 9.97 2.97 -2.95
C VAL A 147 9.52 3.95 -1.88
N ASN A 148 9.16 5.16 -2.27
CA ASN A 148 8.72 6.22 -1.38
C ASN A 148 7.27 6.60 -1.66
N PHE A 149 6.40 6.29 -0.70
CA PHE A 149 5.00 6.72 -0.71
C PHE A 149 4.92 8.18 -0.26
N ILE A 150 4.43 9.05 -1.14
CA ILE A 150 4.18 10.46 -0.80
C ILE A 150 2.71 10.59 -0.42
N THR A 151 2.44 11.08 0.79
CA THR A 151 1.08 11.23 1.30
C THR A 151 0.49 12.61 0.99
N LYS A 152 -0.84 12.65 0.88
CA LYS A 152 -1.61 13.89 0.73
C LYS A 152 -1.54 14.71 2.02
N LYS A 153 -1.24 15.99 1.88
CA LYS A 153 -1.21 16.93 3.01
C LYS A 153 -2.61 17.50 3.24
N TYR A 154 -3.26 17.04 4.30
CA TYR A 154 -4.54 17.58 4.75
C TYR A 154 -4.31 18.68 5.77
N LYS A 155 -4.83 19.90 5.51
CA LYS A 155 -4.77 21.00 6.50
C LYS A 155 -5.56 20.69 7.75
N THR A 156 -6.77 20.15 7.60
CA THR A 156 -7.62 19.77 8.73
C THR A 156 -8.44 18.55 8.38
N GLY A 157 -8.56 17.61 9.30
CA GLY A 157 -9.43 16.45 9.17
C GLY A 157 -8.82 15.20 9.78
N GLY A 158 -9.56 14.11 9.74
CA GLY A 158 -9.08 12.83 10.24
C GLY A 158 -9.92 11.68 9.71
N TYR A 159 -9.42 10.47 9.90
CA TYR A 159 -10.15 9.26 9.58
C TYR A 159 -9.80 8.15 10.56
N VAL A 160 -10.70 7.19 10.64
CA VAL A 160 -10.45 5.89 11.25
C VAL A 160 -10.60 4.82 10.18
N SER A 161 -9.63 3.91 10.10
CA SER A 161 -9.62 2.79 9.19
C SER A 161 -9.45 1.50 9.98
N VAL A 162 -10.15 0.45 9.55
CA VAL A 162 -10.10 -0.87 10.17
C VAL A 162 -9.85 -1.88 9.06
N ASN A 163 -8.82 -2.71 9.25
CA ASN A 163 -8.46 -3.80 8.36
C ASN A 163 -8.54 -5.10 9.14
N ALA A 164 -9.36 -6.04 8.68
CA ALA A 164 -9.57 -7.32 9.33
C ALA A 164 -9.40 -8.43 8.30
N GLU A 165 -8.46 -9.33 8.55
CA GLU A 165 -8.20 -10.51 7.74
C GLU A 165 -8.50 -11.74 8.59
N GLN A 166 -9.27 -12.68 8.02
CA GLN A 166 -9.59 -13.95 8.65
C GLN A 166 -9.40 -15.07 7.65
N ARG A 167 -8.57 -16.05 7.99
CA ARG A 167 -8.41 -17.26 7.19
C ARG A 167 -9.49 -18.28 7.56
N ILE A 168 -9.95 -19.02 6.56
CA ILE A 168 -10.88 -20.13 6.69
C ILE A 168 -10.08 -21.45 6.59
N GLY A 169 -10.38 -22.41 7.45
CA GLY A 169 -9.73 -23.73 7.52
C GLY A 169 -8.92 -23.97 8.81
N TYR A 170 -8.36 -22.92 9.39
CA TYR A 170 -7.76 -22.93 10.73
C TYR A 170 -7.82 -21.51 11.31
N LEU A 171 -7.59 -21.38 12.63
CA LEU A 171 -7.63 -20.07 13.28
C LEU A 171 -6.40 -19.27 12.85
N ASN A 172 -6.57 -18.30 11.97
CA ASN A 172 -5.56 -17.30 11.65
C ASN A 172 -6.27 -16.00 11.32
N GLY A 173 -6.00 -14.95 12.09
CA GLY A 173 -6.62 -13.65 11.95
C GLY A 173 -5.64 -12.53 12.24
N ASP A 174 -5.75 -11.45 11.47
CA ASP A 174 -4.95 -10.23 11.61
C ASP A 174 -5.88 -9.02 11.56
N TYR A 175 -5.96 -8.29 12.68
CA TYR A 175 -6.87 -7.18 12.87
C TYR A 175 -6.09 -5.92 13.20
N ASN A 176 -6.27 -4.88 12.40
CA ASN A 176 -5.57 -3.62 12.54
C ASN A 176 -6.54 -2.45 12.51
N VAL A 177 -6.25 -1.44 13.30
CA VAL A 177 -6.98 -0.19 13.41
C VAL A 177 -6.00 0.96 13.30
N VAL A 178 -6.36 1.96 12.49
CA VAL A 178 -5.60 3.20 12.31
C VAL A 178 -6.52 4.37 12.55
N ALA A 179 -6.09 5.32 13.39
CA ALA A 179 -6.74 6.60 13.56
C ALA A 179 -5.73 7.71 13.22
N LYS A 180 -6.08 8.59 12.27
CA LYS A 180 -5.25 9.73 11.89
C LYS A 180 -6.04 11.02 12.07
N LEU A 181 -5.40 12.02 12.66
CA LEU A 181 -5.93 13.37 12.83
C LEU A 181 -4.85 14.37 12.39
N SER A 182 -5.22 15.29 11.52
CA SER A 182 -4.35 16.37 11.03
C SER A 182 -4.97 17.72 11.34
N HIS A 183 -4.14 18.62 11.89
CA HIS A 183 -4.51 19.99 12.20
C HIS A 183 -3.34 20.93 11.89
N ASP A 184 -3.58 21.81 10.91
CA ASP A 184 -2.63 22.70 10.26
C ASP A 184 -1.36 21.98 9.79
N ASN A 185 -0.31 22.10 10.59
CA ASN A 185 1.02 21.60 10.31
C ASN A 185 1.35 20.36 11.16
N THR A 186 0.42 19.88 11.98
CA THR A 186 0.64 18.75 12.88
C THR A 186 -0.30 17.60 12.55
N SER A 187 0.25 16.40 12.43
CA SER A 187 -0.52 15.18 12.29
C SER A 187 -0.20 14.20 13.41
N TYR A 188 -1.25 13.53 13.89
CA TYR A 188 -1.20 12.48 14.89
C TYR A 188 -1.77 11.21 14.27
N THR A 189 -1.01 10.12 14.34
CA THR A 189 -1.45 8.82 13.84
C THR A 189 -1.27 7.75 14.91
N LEU A 190 -2.35 7.06 15.26
CA LEU A 190 -2.36 5.94 16.18
C LEU A 190 -2.64 4.66 15.40
N PHE A 191 -1.77 3.68 15.56
CA PHE A 191 -1.92 2.32 15.04
C PHE A 191 -2.11 1.37 16.22
N ALA A 192 -3.03 0.43 16.09
CA ALA A 192 -3.18 -0.68 17.00
C ALA A 192 -3.49 -1.93 16.18
N GLY A 193 -2.94 -3.07 16.59
CA GLY A 193 -3.28 -4.32 15.92
C GLY A 193 -3.04 -5.56 16.77
N HIS A 194 -3.71 -6.62 16.35
CA HIS A 194 -3.74 -7.92 16.99
C HIS A 194 -3.78 -9.00 15.92
N ALA A 195 -2.77 -9.87 15.91
CA ALA A 195 -2.74 -11.04 15.05
C ALA A 195 -2.66 -12.31 15.89
N MET A 196 -3.45 -13.31 15.53
CA MET A 196 -3.49 -14.60 16.18
C MET A 196 -3.43 -15.71 15.15
N GLN A 197 -2.72 -16.79 15.47
CA GLN A 197 -2.77 -18.01 14.69
C GLN A 197 -2.78 -19.22 15.62
N LYS A 198 -3.52 -20.25 15.23
CA LYS A 198 -3.52 -21.58 15.83
C LYS A 198 -3.83 -22.62 14.76
N TYR A 199 -2.92 -23.55 14.57
CA TYR A 199 -3.11 -24.68 13.67
C TYR A 199 -2.34 -25.91 14.16
N ASP A 200 -2.79 -27.08 13.75
CA ASP A 200 -2.04 -28.31 13.93
C ASP A 200 -1.02 -28.40 12.78
N GLY A 201 0.26 -28.52 13.14
CA GLY A 201 1.36 -28.54 12.19
C GLY A 201 1.43 -29.84 11.39
N THR A 202 2.39 -29.91 10.47
CA THR A 202 2.56 -31.07 9.59
C THR A 202 2.86 -32.34 10.40
N LYS A 203 2.13 -33.40 10.06
CA LYS A 203 2.40 -34.76 10.52
C LYS A 203 3.05 -35.53 9.40
N ASP A 204 4.31 -35.88 9.58
CA ASP A 204 5.06 -36.66 8.61
C ASP A 204 5.17 -38.11 9.09
N LYS A 205 5.18 -39.04 8.14
CA LYS A 205 5.52 -40.44 8.39
C LYS A 205 6.51 -40.88 7.32
N THR A 206 7.67 -41.33 7.75
CA THR A 206 8.76 -41.76 6.89
C THR A 206 9.12 -43.19 7.25
N SER A 207 9.22 -44.03 6.21
CA SER A 207 9.70 -45.40 6.32
C SER A 207 10.98 -45.50 5.50
N GLU A 208 12.07 -45.91 6.14
CA GLU A 208 13.38 -46.06 5.52
C GLU A 208 13.84 -47.49 5.74
N HIS A 209 14.26 -48.12 4.65
CA HIS A 209 14.82 -49.47 4.66
C HIS A 209 16.34 -49.36 4.46
N PHE A 210 17.11 -49.88 5.40
CA PHE A 210 18.57 -49.85 5.38
C PHE A 210 19.12 -51.26 5.17
N VAL A 211 19.98 -51.41 4.18
CA VAL A 211 20.70 -52.66 3.89
C VAL A 211 22.16 -52.45 4.26
N PHE A 212 22.61 -53.08 5.34
CA PHE A 212 24.02 -53.14 5.74
C PHE A 212 24.65 -54.44 5.23
N SER A 213 25.98 -54.52 5.28
CA SER A 213 26.70 -55.71 4.80
C SER A 213 26.45 -56.96 5.65
N ASP A 214 25.94 -56.79 6.87
CA ASP A 214 25.73 -57.83 7.88
C ASP A 214 24.28 -57.99 8.36
N HIS A 215 23.40 -57.00 8.14
CA HIS A 215 21.97 -57.06 8.49
C HIS A 215 21.14 -56.05 7.69
N GLU A 216 19.82 -56.23 7.69
CA GLU A 216 18.85 -55.25 7.18
C GLU A 216 18.03 -54.69 8.34
N THR A 217 17.64 -53.42 8.28
CA THR A 217 16.81 -52.82 9.32
C THR A 217 15.85 -51.79 8.74
N ASP A 218 14.63 -51.77 9.27
CA ASP A 218 13.63 -50.77 8.94
C ASP A 218 13.54 -49.72 10.05
N ARG A 219 13.57 -48.45 9.63
CA ARG A 219 13.37 -47.29 10.48
C ARG A 219 12.05 -46.63 10.14
N GLN A 220 11.19 -46.52 11.13
CA GLN A 220 9.96 -45.75 11.04
C GLN A 220 10.13 -44.48 11.87
N SER A 221 9.96 -43.33 11.24
CA SER A 221 9.92 -42.04 11.93
C SER A 221 8.64 -41.29 11.60
N GLY A 222 8.18 -40.48 12.53
CA GLY A 222 7.06 -39.60 12.22
C GLY A 222 6.71 -38.62 13.32
N THR A 223 6.00 -37.58 12.92
CA THR A 223 5.46 -36.55 13.81
C THR A 223 4.06 -36.97 14.22
N LEU A 224 3.90 -37.38 15.48
CA LEU A 224 2.62 -37.83 16.03
C LEU A 224 1.65 -36.65 16.21
N GLU A 225 2.17 -35.56 16.77
CA GLU A 225 1.43 -34.34 17.04
C GLU A 225 2.34 -33.12 16.89
N ASN A 226 1.79 -32.04 16.34
CA ASN A 226 2.46 -30.76 16.23
C ASN A 226 1.39 -29.68 16.36
N ARG A 227 1.61 -28.71 17.25
CA ARG A 227 0.68 -27.59 17.46
C ARG A 227 1.46 -26.29 17.48
N VAL A 228 0.95 -25.34 16.71
CA VAL A 228 1.47 -23.97 16.65
C VAL A 228 0.37 -23.01 17.02
N LYS A 229 0.67 -22.09 17.92
CA LYS A 229 -0.20 -21.05 18.46
C LYS A 229 0.65 -19.82 18.77
N ASN A 230 0.39 -18.74 18.05
CA ASN A 230 1.05 -17.46 18.27
C ASN A 230 0.02 -16.34 18.39
N ASN A 231 0.34 -15.35 19.20
CA ASN A 231 -0.41 -14.13 19.39
C ASN A 231 0.57 -12.94 19.36
N SER A 232 0.25 -11.91 18.59
CA SER A 232 1.01 -10.68 18.58
C SER A 232 0.09 -9.48 18.68
N GLN A 233 0.50 -8.49 19.45
CA GLN A 233 -0.21 -7.25 19.69
C GLN A 233 0.77 -6.10 19.54
N TYR A 234 0.31 -5.00 18.97
CA TYR A 234 1.12 -3.79 18.95
C TYR A 234 0.29 -2.53 19.06
N THR A 235 0.93 -1.48 19.52
CA THR A 235 0.41 -0.12 19.51
C THR A 235 1.53 0.81 19.11
N GLN A 236 1.25 1.72 18.19
CA GLN A 236 2.22 2.69 17.72
C GLN A 236 1.57 4.06 17.62
N PHE A 237 2.26 5.06 18.14
CA PHE A 237 1.85 6.46 18.05
C PHE A 237 2.91 7.26 17.30
N ASN A 238 2.48 7.93 16.24
CA ASN A 238 3.30 8.82 15.43
C ASN A 238 2.78 10.25 15.56
N VAL A 239 3.69 11.20 15.76
CA VAL A 239 3.43 12.63 15.64
C VAL A 239 4.37 13.22 14.61
N ALA A 240 3.84 14.03 13.70
CA ALA A 240 4.65 14.76 12.72
C ALA A 240 4.23 16.24 12.70
N ASN A 241 5.20 17.15 12.83
CA ASN A 241 5.03 18.58 12.65
C ASN A 241 5.86 19.04 11.45
N GLU A 242 5.21 19.51 10.41
CA GLU A 242 5.84 19.96 9.17
C GLU A 242 5.60 21.45 8.95
N SER A 243 6.69 22.22 8.90
CA SER A 243 6.70 23.63 8.53
C SER A 243 7.58 23.82 7.30
N THR A 244 7.56 25.01 6.70
CA THR A 244 8.38 25.35 5.52
C THR A 244 9.89 25.20 5.75
N LYS A 245 10.35 25.22 7.01
CA LYS A 245 11.77 25.19 7.40
C LYS A 245 12.18 24.05 8.34
N ARG A 246 11.24 23.17 8.70
CA ARG A 246 11.51 22.11 9.70
C ARG A 246 10.48 21.00 9.63
N THR A 247 10.95 19.78 9.85
CA THR A 247 10.10 18.61 10.01
C THR A 247 10.50 17.87 11.29
N LEU A 248 9.57 17.75 12.22
CA LEU A 248 9.76 17.02 13.48
C LEU A 248 8.89 15.78 13.47
N ILE A 249 9.49 14.60 13.64
CA ILE A 249 8.77 13.32 13.66
C ILE A 249 9.12 12.56 14.95
N GLY A 250 8.09 12.16 15.69
CA GLY A 250 8.21 11.28 16.86
C GLY A 250 7.43 9.98 16.65
N LYS A 251 8.04 8.84 16.98
CA LYS A 251 7.42 7.51 16.95
C LYS A 251 7.61 6.79 18.30
N LEU A 252 6.51 6.37 18.89
CA LEU A 252 6.46 5.47 20.04
C LEU A 252 5.86 4.15 19.58
N SER A 253 6.48 3.01 19.89
CA SER A 253 5.94 1.69 19.55
C SER A 253 6.10 0.67 20.69
N LEU A 254 5.02 -0.05 20.96
CA LEU A 254 4.94 -1.15 21.92
C LEU A 254 4.51 -2.41 21.17
N VAL A 255 5.26 -3.49 21.32
CA VAL A 255 4.98 -4.77 20.69
C VAL A 255 5.04 -5.87 21.74
N ARG A 256 4.01 -6.73 21.76
CA ARG A 256 3.98 -7.95 22.56
C ARG A 256 3.78 -9.13 21.63
N ASN A 257 4.63 -10.13 21.74
CA ASN A 257 4.49 -11.41 21.08
C ASN A 257 4.38 -12.51 22.14
N ASP A 258 3.60 -13.52 21.85
CA ASP A 258 3.36 -14.65 22.74
C ASP A 258 3.19 -15.90 21.88
N ALA A 259 3.91 -16.96 22.23
CA ALA A 259 3.85 -18.26 21.57
C ALA A 259 3.51 -19.35 22.59
N PRO A 260 2.28 -19.38 23.13
CA PRO A 260 1.90 -20.32 24.17
C PRO A 260 1.45 -21.67 23.60
N ASP A 261 1.74 -22.75 24.31
CA ASP A 261 1.35 -24.12 24.03
C ASP A 261 1.87 -24.67 22.68
N ASN A 262 3.03 -24.20 22.21
CA ASN A 262 3.65 -24.77 21.02
C ASN A 262 4.36 -26.05 21.38
N PHE A 263 4.01 -27.17 20.73
CA PHE A 263 4.69 -28.43 20.97
C PHE A 263 4.75 -29.32 19.74
N SER A 264 5.71 -30.24 19.75
CA SER A 264 5.88 -31.29 18.75
C SER A 264 6.24 -32.60 19.47
N ARG A 265 5.55 -33.68 19.11
CA ARG A 265 5.80 -35.05 19.59
C ARG A 265 6.17 -35.92 18.40
N ASN A 266 7.36 -36.49 18.43
CA ASN A 266 7.93 -37.30 17.37
C ASN A 266 8.19 -38.71 17.86
N LEU A 267 8.01 -39.68 16.96
CA LEU A 267 8.25 -41.09 17.17
C LEU A 267 9.40 -41.55 16.26
N LEU A 268 10.28 -42.37 16.82
CA LEU A 268 11.30 -43.10 16.08
C LEU A 268 11.28 -44.55 16.54
N LYS A 269 11.12 -45.49 15.60
CA LYS A 269 11.11 -46.93 15.86
C LYS A 269 12.08 -47.64 14.94
N TYR A 270 12.83 -48.59 15.49
CA TYR A 270 13.65 -49.54 14.76
C TYR A 270 13.07 -50.94 14.92
N ASP A 271 12.87 -51.66 13.82
CA ASP A 271 12.25 -53.00 13.87
C ASP A 271 13.21 -54.08 14.42
N ASP A 272 14.53 -53.93 14.25
CA ASP A 272 15.52 -54.92 14.70
C ASP A 272 15.77 -54.90 16.22
N THR A 273 15.60 -53.74 16.86
CA THR A 273 15.86 -53.58 18.31
C THR A 273 14.60 -53.50 19.18
N GLU A 274 13.40 -53.57 18.58
CA GLU A 274 12.10 -53.24 19.22
C GLU A 274 12.08 -51.90 19.97
N GLN A 275 13.07 -51.03 19.72
CA GLN A 275 13.23 -49.77 20.46
C GLN A 275 12.29 -48.72 19.89
N VAL A 276 11.48 -48.14 20.77
CA VAL A 276 10.61 -47.01 20.48
C VAL A 276 11.11 -45.80 21.26
N ILE A 277 11.51 -44.76 20.53
CA ILE A 277 11.98 -43.50 21.08
C ILE A 277 10.93 -42.44 20.77
N GLU A 278 10.36 -41.85 21.82
CA GLU A 278 9.48 -40.69 21.71
C GLU A 278 10.18 -39.42 22.16
N ASN A 279 10.14 -38.41 21.33
CA ASN A 279 10.70 -37.10 21.62
C ASN A 279 9.58 -36.07 21.71
N PHE A 280 9.46 -35.42 22.86
CA PHE A 280 8.54 -34.31 23.08
C PHE A 280 9.33 -33.00 23.20
N LYS A 281 8.95 -31.99 22.42
CA LYS A 281 9.47 -30.63 22.51
C LYS A 281 8.31 -29.68 22.73
N SER A 282 8.37 -28.87 23.79
CA SER A 282 7.44 -27.78 24.05
C SER A 282 8.19 -26.46 24.06
N THR A 283 7.54 -25.38 23.65
CA THR A 283 8.08 -24.03 23.69
C THR A 283 6.97 -23.07 24.08
N ASP A 284 7.15 -22.41 25.22
CA ASP A 284 6.32 -21.30 25.68
C ASP A 284 7.20 -20.06 25.75
N GLN A 285 6.96 -19.09 24.87
CA GLN A 285 7.78 -17.88 24.78
C GLN A 285 6.92 -16.61 24.75
N PRO A 286 6.74 -15.94 25.90
CA PRO A 286 6.30 -14.56 25.95
C PRO A 286 7.48 -13.61 25.70
N ASP A 287 7.35 -12.68 24.75
CA ASP A 287 8.34 -11.63 24.45
C ASP A 287 7.65 -10.25 24.37
N GLY A 288 8.18 -9.26 25.08
CA GLY A 288 7.67 -7.89 25.10
C GLY A 288 8.77 -6.92 24.72
N LYS A 289 8.61 -6.18 23.62
CA LYS A 289 9.58 -5.19 23.13
C LYS A 289 8.96 -3.80 23.11
N GLN A 290 9.67 -2.85 23.72
CA GLN A 290 9.34 -1.43 23.66
C GLN A 290 10.43 -0.69 22.88
N THR A 291 10.06 0.14 21.92
CA THR A 291 11.03 0.90 21.11
C THR A 291 10.60 2.36 21.04
N TRP A 292 11.56 3.24 21.30
CA TRP A 292 11.39 4.69 21.29
C TRP A 292 12.34 5.29 20.24
N ASN A 293 11.79 5.80 19.14
CA ASN A 293 12.59 6.38 18.06
C ASN A 293 12.13 7.82 17.80
N TYR A 294 13.06 8.76 17.89
CA TYR A 294 12.83 10.16 17.52
C TYR A 294 13.72 10.52 16.33
N THR A 295 13.19 11.27 15.37
CA THR A 295 13.95 11.75 14.22
C THR A 295 13.59 13.20 13.95
N VAL A 296 14.59 14.07 14.06
CA VAL A 296 14.48 15.50 13.80
C VAL A 296 15.19 15.77 12.48
N ILE A 297 14.46 16.24 11.47
CA ILE A 297 15.01 16.59 10.16
C ILE A 297 14.88 18.09 9.95
N PHE A 298 16.02 18.79 9.93
CA PHE A 298 16.10 20.19 9.52
C PHE A 298 16.27 20.23 8.01
N ILE A 299 15.37 20.94 7.30
CA ILE A 299 15.48 21.23 5.86
C ILE A 299 15.59 22.73 5.71
#